data_AF-A0A9E1ZW47-F1
#
_entry.id   AF-A0A9E1ZW47-F1
#
_cell.length_a   1.000
_cell.length_b   1.000
_cell.length_c   1.000
_cell.angle_alpha   90.00
_cell.angle_beta   90.00
_cell.angle_gamma   90.00
#
_symmetry.space_group_name_H-M   'P 1'
#
loop_
_entity.id
_entity.type
_entity.pdbx_description
1 polymer ?
#
loop_
_entity_poly.entity_id
_entity_poly.type
_entity_poly.pdbx_seq_one_letter_code
_entity_poly.pdbx_strand_id
1 'polypeptide(L)'
;MLKSYIDGLYKKVEQEKQERELAKPKGIAALQTKHSPVKSLGQQLVEHFRSLPLSRAKEPLLISDLVYHLRGRMRDHPHPQLVADELRKLGWQRRRLWGAHEGKRFWFPPR
;
A
#
# COMPACT_ATOMS: atom_id res chain seq x y z
N MET A 1 22.90 52.66 -21.05
CA MET A 1 23.88 52.15 -20.06
C MET A 1 23.28 51.12 -19.11
N LEU A 2 22.12 51.33 -18.46
CA LEU A 2 21.53 50.32 -17.55
C LEU A 2 20.96 49.05 -18.24
N LYS A 3 20.43 49.18 -19.45
CA LYS A 3 19.72 48.09 -20.14
C LYS A 3 20.65 46.92 -20.50
N SER A 4 21.88 47.20 -20.93
CA SER A 4 22.86 46.14 -21.23
C SER A 4 23.40 45.46 -19.97
N TYR A 5 23.44 46.16 -18.83
CA TYR A 5 23.80 45.57 -17.55
C TYR A 5 22.74 44.56 -17.10
N ILE A 6 21.46 44.91 -17.23
CA ILE A 6 20.33 44.03 -16.92
C ILE A 6 20.34 42.81 -17.85
N ASP A 7 20.52 42.99 -19.15
CA ASP A 7 20.60 41.88 -20.12
C ASP A 7 21.79 40.95 -19.83
N GLY A 8 22.92 41.50 -19.38
CA GLY A 8 24.08 40.72 -18.95
C GLY A 8 23.81 39.90 -17.69
N LEU A 9 22.99 40.40 -16.76
CA LEU A 9 22.59 39.66 -15.56
C LEU A 9 21.65 38.50 -15.89
N TYR A 10 20.66 38.70 -16.78
CA TYR A 10 19.77 37.62 -17.21
C TYR A 10 20.52 36.46 -17.86
N LYS A 11 21.49 36.77 -18.73
CA LYS A 11 22.33 35.75 -19.38
C LYS A 11 23.15 34.94 -18.37
N LYS A 12 23.69 35.58 -17.34
CA LYS A 12 24.45 34.89 -16.28
C LYS A 12 23.56 33.95 -15.47
N VAL A 13 22.35 34.38 -15.13
CA VAL A 13 21.38 33.56 -14.39
C VAL A 13 20.93 32.35 -15.22
N GLU A 14 20.75 32.52 -16.53
CA GLU A 14 20.43 31.41 -17.44
C GLU A 14 21.57 30.40 -17.56
N GLN A 15 22.80 30.87 -17.69
CA GLN A 15 23.99 30.02 -17.71
C GLN A 15 24.14 29.22 -16.41
N GLU A 16 23.99 29.89 -15.26
CA GLU A 16 24.09 29.24 -13.96
C GLU A 16 22.97 28.20 -13.74
N LYS A 17 21.75 28.47 -14.24
CA LYS A 17 20.66 27.48 -14.25
C LYS A 17 21.01 26.27 -15.12
N GLN A 18 21.54 26.48 -16.32
CA GLN A 18 21.93 25.39 -17.22
C GLN A 18 23.05 24.53 -16.62
N GLU A 19 24.06 25.16 -16.01
CA GLU A 19 25.14 24.46 -15.31
C GLU A 19 24.62 23.65 -14.12
N ARG A 20 23.66 24.17 -13.35
CA ARG A 20 23.01 23.43 -12.25
C ARG A 20 22.17 22.26 -12.74
N GLU A 21 21.45 22.39 -13.84
CA GLU A 21 20.70 21.28 -14.44
C GLU A 21 21.64 20.20 -15.02
N LEU A 22 22.79 20.59 -15.58
CA LEU A 22 23.84 19.68 -16.04
C LEU A 22 24.60 19.00 -14.88
N ALA A 23 24.83 19.74 -13.79
CA ALA A 23 25.50 19.26 -12.58
C ALA A 23 24.57 18.52 -11.61
N LYS A 24 23.25 18.49 -11.87
CA LYS A 24 22.36 17.58 -11.15
C LYS A 24 22.82 16.16 -11.46
N PRO A 25 23.32 15.40 -10.47
CA PRO A 25 23.62 14.00 -10.70
C PRO A 25 22.32 13.33 -11.17
N LYS A 26 22.34 12.66 -12.33
CA LYS A 26 21.29 11.75 -12.83
C LYS A 26 21.15 10.49 -11.94
N GLY A 27 21.35 10.63 -10.63
CA GLY A 27 21.65 9.57 -9.69
C GLY A 27 20.73 9.50 -8.47
N ILE A 28 19.61 10.24 -8.43
CA ILE A 28 18.60 10.04 -7.37
C ILE A 28 17.64 8.89 -7.74
N ALA A 29 17.62 8.45 -9.00
CA ALA A 29 16.82 7.30 -9.43
C ALA A 29 17.46 5.94 -9.08
N ALA A 30 18.75 5.90 -8.71
CA ALA A 30 19.50 4.65 -8.50
C ALA A 30 19.69 4.24 -7.03
N LEU A 31 19.19 5.04 -6.08
CA LEU A 31 18.95 4.62 -4.70
C LEU A 31 17.50 4.11 -4.55
N GLN A 32 17.01 3.39 -5.56
CA GLN A 32 15.99 2.38 -5.31
C GLN A 32 16.67 1.29 -4.51
N THR A 33 16.70 1.51 -3.20
CA THR A 33 16.80 0.47 -2.20
C THR A 33 16.04 -0.73 -2.74
N LYS A 34 16.73 -1.86 -2.84
CA LYS A 34 16.16 -3.18 -3.14
C LYS A 34 15.16 -3.55 -2.04
N HIS A 35 14.07 -2.81 -1.92
CA HIS A 35 12.91 -3.25 -1.20
C HIS A 35 12.33 -4.32 -2.10
N SER A 36 12.47 -5.58 -1.68
CA SER A 36 11.64 -6.69 -2.16
C SER A 36 10.23 -6.13 -2.36
N PRO A 37 9.57 -6.37 -3.50
CA PRO A 37 8.28 -5.76 -3.80
C PRO A 37 7.37 -6.02 -2.61
N VAL A 38 7.07 -4.95 -1.85
CA VAL A 38 6.20 -5.05 -0.69
C VAL A 38 4.86 -5.41 -1.28
N LYS A 39 4.51 -6.69 -1.24
CA LYS A 39 3.25 -7.20 -1.77
C LYS A 39 2.14 -6.35 -1.18
N SER A 40 1.20 -5.89 -2.01
CA SER A 40 0.11 -5.07 -1.50
C SER A 40 -0.72 -5.86 -0.48
N LEU A 41 -1.41 -5.16 0.42
CA LEU A 41 -2.27 -5.81 1.43
C LEU A 41 -3.22 -6.84 0.79
N GLY A 42 -3.82 -6.50 -0.36
CA GLY A 42 -4.66 -7.41 -1.13
C GLY A 42 -3.93 -8.66 -1.64
N GLN A 43 -2.71 -8.53 -2.17
CA GLN A 43 -1.90 -9.68 -2.61
C GLN A 43 -1.54 -10.60 -1.45
N GLN A 44 -1.20 -10.03 -0.29
CA GLN A 44 -0.87 -10.80 0.91
C GLN A 44 -2.10 -11.53 1.46
N LEU A 45 -3.27 -10.90 1.43
CA LEU A 45 -4.54 -11.53 1.77
C LEU A 45 -4.83 -12.72 0.84
N VAL A 46 -4.67 -12.54 -0.47
CA VAL A 46 -4.87 -13.63 -1.45
C VAL A 46 -3.90 -14.79 -1.19
N GLU A 47 -2.63 -14.52 -0.93
CA GLU A 47 -1.66 -15.57 -0.57
C GLU A 47 -2.01 -16.27 0.74
N HIS A 48 -2.47 -15.51 1.74
CA HIS A 48 -2.94 -16.07 2.99
C HIS A 48 -4.10 -17.04 2.74
N PHE A 49 -5.14 -16.63 2.01
CA PHE A 49 -6.27 -17.49 1.68
C PHE A 49 -5.89 -18.69 0.82
N ARG A 50 -4.93 -18.55 -0.11
CA ARG A 50 -4.40 -19.68 -0.89
C ARG A 50 -3.61 -20.67 -0.03
N SER A 51 -2.94 -20.19 1.01
CA SER A 51 -2.19 -21.04 1.94
C SER A 51 -3.07 -21.72 2.99
N LEU A 52 -4.33 -21.28 3.15
CA LEU A 52 -5.27 -21.89 4.09
C LEU A 52 -5.86 -23.18 3.53
N PRO A 53 -6.06 -24.21 4.37
CA PRO A 53 -6.79 -25.41 3.96
C PRO A 53 -8.24 -25.06 3.61
N LEU A 54 -8.78 -25.72 2.58
CA LEU A 54 -10.12 -25.44 2.01
C LEU A 54 -11.24 -25.45 3.05
N SER A 55 -11.11 -26.24 4.12
CA SER A 55 -12.06 -26.28 5.24
C SER A 55 -12.15 -24.93 5.96
N ARG A 56 -11.01 -24.29 6.23
CA ARG A 56 -10.96 -22.96 6.87
C ARG A 56 -11.28 -21.82 5.90
N ALA A 57 -11.02 -22.00 4.61
CA ALA A 57 -11.34 -21.00 3.60
C ALA A 57 -12.86 -20.78 3.45
N LYS A 58 -13.67 -21.80 3.77
CA LYS A 58 -15.14 -21.74 3.73
C LYS A 58 -15.77 -21.24 5.04
N GLU A 59 -15.00 -21.16 6.11
CA GLU A 59 -15.51 -20.74 7.41
C GLU A 59 -15.71 -19.22 7.48
N PRO A 60 -16.74 -18.75 8.20
CA PRO A 60 -16.92 -17.33 8.47
C PRO A 60 -15.81 -16.81 9.39
N LEU A 61 -15.09 -15.79 8.96
CA LEU A 61 -13.96 -15.24 9.70
C LEU A 61 -14.30 -13.92 10.38
N LEU A 62 -13.81 -13.73 11.60
CA LEU A 62 -13.82 -12.43 12.26
C LEU A 62 -12.68 -11.57 11.73
N ILE A 63 -12.92 -10.27 11.59
CA ILE A 63 -11.87 -9.36 11.11
C ILE A 63 -10.73 -9.22 12.11
N SER A 64 -11.01 -9.34 13.41
CA SER A 64 -10.01 -9.36 14.48
C SER A 64 -9.07 -10.56 14.31
N ASP A 65 -9.63 -11.72 14.01
CA ASP A 65 -8.87 -12.95 13.84
C ASP A 65 -8.02 -12.83 12.58
N LEU A 66 -8.57 -12.27 11.51
CA LEU A 66 -7.82 -12.00 10.29
C LEU A 66 -6.63 -11.06 10.55
N VAL A 67 -6.87 -9.92 11.21
CA VAL A 67 -5.80 -8.98 11.58
C VAL A 67 -4.76 -9.64 12.50
N TYR A 68 -5.18 -10.52 13.40
CA TYR A 68 -4.27 -11.28 14.25
C TYR A 68 -3.40 -12.28 13.47
N HIS A 69 -3.96 -12.99 12.48
CA HIS A 69 -3.17 -13.92 11.65
C HIS A 69 -2.22 -13.20 10.69
N LEU A 70 -2.53 -11.95 10.35
CA LEU A 70 -1.66 -11.09 9.56
C LEU A 70 -0.55 -10.45 10.40
N ARG A 71 -0.70 -10.45 11.74
CA ARG A 71 0.30 -9.94 12.70
C ARG A 71 1.59 -10.74 12.58
N GLY A 72 2.69 -10.06 12.25
CA GLY A 72 4.03 -10.65 12.15
C GLY A 72 4.40 -11.21 10.77
N ARG A 73 3.41 -11.56 9.92
CA ARG A 73 3.66 -11.82 8.49
C ARG A 73 3.78 -10.51 7.70
N MET A 74 3.08 -9.48 8.18
CA MET A 74 3.23 -8.09 7.76
C MET A 74 4.14 -7.38 8.77
N ARG A 75 5.10 -6.57 8.29
CA ARG A 75 5.91 -5.71 9.16
C ARG A 75 5.04 -4.73 9.97
N ASP A 76 3.88 -4.35 9.44
CA ASP A 76 2.92 -3.43 10.05
C ASP A 76 1.62 -4.14 10.40
N HIS A 77 0.95 -3.69 11.46
CA HIS A 77 -0.40 -4.11 11.81
C HIS A 77 -1.40 -3.40 10.90
N PRO A 78 -2.02 -4.08 9.90
CA PRO A 78 -2.97 -3.42 9.03
C PRO A 78 -4.20 -3.02 9.85
N HIS A 79 -4.63 -1.76 9.71
CA HIS A 79 -5.84 -1.30 10.36
C HIS A 79 -7.04 -2.17 9.90
N PRO A 80 -7.94 -2.63 10.80
CA PRO A 80 -9.04 -3.52 10.44
C PRO A 80 -9.92 -2.98 9.30
N GLN A 81 -10.03 -1.67 9.16
CA GLN A 81 -10.77 -1.04 8.07
C GLN A 81 -10.13 -1.25 6.70
N LEU A 82 -8.79 -1.18 6.60
CA LEU A 82 -8.08 -1.44 5.35
C LEU A 82 -8.25 -2.89 4.91
N VAL A 83 -8.19 -3.81 5.88
CA VAL A 83 -8.48 -5.23 5.63
C VAL A 83 -9.92 -5.40 5.15
N ALA A 84 -10.90 -4.72 5.76
CA ALA A 84 -12.30 -4.77 5.35
C ALA A 84 -12.54 -4.24 3.93
N ASP A 85 -11.79 -3.22 3.50
CA ASP A 85 -11.90 -2.64 2.18
C ASP A 85 -11.30 -3.57 1.12
N GLU A 86 -10.13 -4.15 1.39
CA GLU A 86 -9.52 -5.16 0.51
C GLU A 86 -10.37 -6.44 0.42
N LEU A 87 -10.93 -6.91 1.52
CA LEU A 87 -11.86 -8.06 1.50
C LEU A 87 -13.10 -7.79 0.64
N ARG A 88 -13.66 -6.57 0.71
CA ARG A 88 -14.76 -6.16 -0.18
C ARG A 88 -14.37 -6.18 -1.65
N LYS A 89 -13.16 -5.71 -2.00
CA LYS A 89 -12.63 -5.81 -3.38
C LYS A 89 -12.48 -7.25 -3.85
N LEU A 90 -12.12 -8.16 -2.93
CA LEU A 90 -12.01 -9.59 -3.20
C LEU A 90 -13.37 -10.32 -3.24
N GLY A 91 -14.49 -9.60 -3.11
CA GLY A 91 -15.84 -10.17 -3.18
C GLY A 91 -16.34 -10.81 -1.88
N TRP A 92 -15.61 -10.66 -0.77
CA TRP A 92 -16.05 -11.17 0.52
C TRP A 92 -17.24 -10.36 1.04
N GLN A 93 -18.19 -11.05 1.67
CA GLN A 93 -19.41 -10.46 2.17
C GLN A 93 -19.40 -10.38 3.69
N ARG A 94 -19.67 -9.19 4.23
CA ARG A 94 -19.82 -8.98 5.66
C ARG A 94 -21.28 -9.23 6.08
N ARG A 95 -21.52 -10.19 6.98
CA ARG A 95 -22.85 -10.43 7.56
C ARG A 95 -22.78 -10.46 9.09
N ARG A 96 -23.83 -9.99 9.74
CA ARG A 96 -23.98 -10.12 11.20
C ARG A 96 -24.70 -11.41 11.50
N LEU A 97 -24.11 -12.24 12.35
CA LEU A 97 -24.75 -13.45 12.85
C LEU A 97 -25.29 -13.18 14.25
N TRP A 98 -26.59 -13.44 14.42
CA TRP A 98 -27.29 -13.36 15.70
C TRP A 98 -27.43 -14.77 16.29
N GLY A 99 -27.51 -14.88 17.63
CA GLY A 99 -27.54 -16.17 18.35
C GLY A 99 -26.27 -16.43 19.17
N ALA A 100 -25.72 -17.65 19.10
CA ALA A 100 -24.53 -18.07 19.87
C ALA A 100 -23.25 -17.23 19.62
N HIS A 101 -23.25 -16.37 18.61
CA HIS A 101 -22.14 -15.50 18.23
C HIS A 101 -22.29 -14.04 18.68
N GLU A 102 -23.21 -13.75 19.61
CA GLU A 102 -23.34 -12.45 20.29
C GLU A 102 -23.54 -11.23 19.34
N GLY A 103 -24.09 -11.44 18.13
CA GLY A 103 -24.29 -10.34 17.18
C GLY A 103 -23.00 -9.84 16.52
N LYS A 104 -21.94 -10.66 16.51
CA LYS A 104 -20.66 -10.34 15.87
C LYS A 104 -20.77 -10.32 14.33
N ARG A 105 -19.89 -9.54 13.71
CA ARG A 105 -19.81 -9.38 12.25
C ARG A 105 -18.76 -10.33 11.69
N PHE A 106 -19.19 -11.21 10.81
CA PHE A 106 -18.35 -12.19 10.14
C PHE A 106 -18.20 -11.86 8.66
N TRP A 107 -17.06 -12.28 8.12
CA TRP A 107 -16.74 -12.20 6.71
C TRP A 107 -16.89 -13.58 6.08
N PHE A 108 -17.70 -13.65 5.04
CA PHE A 108 -17.99 -14.84 4.28
C PHE A 108 -17.24 -14.76 2.95
N PRO A 109 -16.65 -15.87 2.49
CA PRO A 109 -15.98 -15.91 1.20
C PRO A 109 -16.98 -15.63 0.06
N PRO A 110 -16.50 -15.12 -1.08
CA PRO A 110 -17.30 -15.02 -2.30
C PRO A 110 -17.82 -16.40 -2.71
N ARG A 111 -19.05 -16.44 -3.25
CA ARG A 111 -19.67 -17.65 -3.79
C ARG A 111 -19.08 -18.05 -5.13
#